data_AF-A0A9P4GGX0-F1
#
_entry.id   AF-A0A9P4GGX0-F1
#
_cell.length_a   1.000
_cell.length_b   1.000
_cell.length_c   1.000
_cell.angle_alpha   90.00
_cell.angle_beta   90.00
_cell.angle_gamma   90.00
#
_symmetry.space_group_name_H-M   'P 1'
#
loop_
_entity.id
_entity.type
_entity.pdbx_description
1 polymer ?
#
loop_
_entity_poly.entity_id
_entity_poly.type
_entity_poly.pdbx_seq_one_letter_code
_entity_poly.pdbx_strand_id
1 'polypeptide(L)'
;MPILKRQGSILRLNRLSVAISTTLTSVIERVQAQKSDHSTSHLTIPVQDHRFSGDSSLSSIRALRTDAEIGDGLWICCHCRHENILRHYKGRFPFQYLRCDRCNRTLCPECHASEILSPLPYGMICAPRPAGGRDVRYCHVCSACGLSHRAEMGEGAVLDFYGVTCAGCGTSSYGDWPRYHIGNNEPYRRDPDATFAKLVDQKADDAARVAFHWVIANPESESNSAF
;
A
#
# COMPACT_ATOMS: atom_id res chain seq x y z
N MET A 1 16.59 -11.01 56.17
CA MET A 1 16.18 -10.64 54.80
C MET A 1 16.51 -11.80 53.87
N PRO A 2 15.52 -12.49 53.26
CA PRO A 2 15.80 -13.66 52.42
C PRO A 2 16.12 -13.25 50.99
N ILE A 3 17.13 -13.89 50.41
CA ILE A 3 17.62 -13.72 49.05
C ILE A 3 16.75 -14.57 48.12
N LEU A 4 15.93 -13.92 47.28
CA LEU A 4 15.14 -14.56 46.23
C LEU A 4 16.04 -14.95 45.04
N LYS A 5 16.31 -16.24 44.89
CA LYS A 5 16.96 -16.81 43.70
C LYS A 5 15.95 -16.88 42.54
N ARG A 6 16.18 -16.08 41.50
CA ARG A 6 15.50 -16.19 40.19
C ARG A 6 16.02 -17.42 39.44
N GLN A 7 15.15 -18.41 39.20
CA GLN A 7 15.39 -19.48 38.23
C GLN A 7 15.09 -18.94 36.83
N GLY A 8 16.11 -18.90 35.97
CA GLY A 8 15.95 -18.60 34.54
C GLY A 8 15.46 -19.85 33.80
N SER A 9 14.28 -19.77 33.21
CA SER A 9 13.75 -20.77 32.29
C SER A 9 14.39 -20.59 30.91
N ILE A 10 15.36 -21.44 30.59
CA ILE A 10 15.89 -21.61 29.24
C ILE A 10 14.81 -22.32 28.42
N LEU A 11 13.99 -21.54 27.70
CA LEU A 11 13.04 -22.06 26.73
C LEU A 11 13.79 -22.72 25.57
N ARG A 12 13.50 -24.00 25.33
CA ARG A 12 14.10 -24.85 24.30
C ARG A 12 13.72 -24.35 22.88
N LEU A 13 14.55 -23.49 22.28
CA LEU A 13 14.40 -23.03 20.88
C LEU A 13 14.38 -24.17 19.85
N ASN A 14 14.97 -25.34 20.16
CA ASN A 14 15.15 -26.41 19.17
C ASN A 14 13.85 -27.14 18.77
N ARG A 15 12.74 -27.02 19.54
CA ARG A 15 11.48 -27.68 19.18
C ARG A 15 10.61 -26.87 18.21
N LEU A 16 10.75 -25.55 18.20
CA LEU A 16 10.02 -24.68 17.26
C LEU A 16 10.56 -24.77 15.83
N SER A 17 11.87 -24.92 15.67
CA SER A 17 12.53 -25.05 14.36
C SER A 17 12.05 -26.29 13.57
N VAL A 18 11.88 -27.42 14.26
CA VAL A 18 11.47 -28.68 13.63
C VAL A 18 10.00 -28.63 13.18
N ALA A 19 9.10 -28.08 14.01
CA ALA A 19 7.67 -27.99 13.69
C ALA A 19 7.39 -27.05 12.49
N ILE A 20 8.14 -25.95 12.38
CA ILE A 20 8.03 -25.02 11.25
C ILE A 20 8.53 -25.67 9.96
N SER A 21 9.65 -26.39 10.03
CA SER A 21 10.21 -27.09 8.86
C SER A 21 9.27 -28.16 8.33
N THR A 22 8.66 -28.99 9.19
CA THR A 22 7.72 -30.04 8.75
C THR A 22 6.46 -29.49 8.10
N THR A 23 5.98 -28.33 8.56
CA THR A 23 4.77 -27.71 8.00
C THR A 23 5.05 -27.11 6.62
N LEU A 24 6.21 -26.48 6.44
CA LEU A 24 6.62 -25.93 5.14
C LEU A 24 6.84 -27.03 4.09
N THR A 25 7.48 -28.15 4.46
CA THR A 25 7.69 -29.26 3.51
C THR A 25 6.36 -29.87 3.07
N SER A 26 5.41 -30.05 3.99
CA SER A 26 4.06 -30.56 3.69
C SER A 26 3.28 -29.67 2.71
N VAL A 27 3.37 -28.34 2.86
CA VAL A 27 2.73 -27.39 1.94
C VAL A 27 3.39 -27.44 0.55
N ILE A 28 4.72 -27.51 0.48
CA ILE A 28 5.44 -27.62 -0.79
C ILE A 28 5.09 -28.93 -1.51
N GLU A 29 5.04 -30.05 -0.80
CA GLU A 29 4.65 -31.36 -1.36
C GLU A 29 3.20 -31.35 -1.86
N ARG A 30 2.27 -30.71 -1.15
CA ARG A 30 0.87 -30.57 -1.62
C ARG A 30 0.74 -29.71 -2.88
N VAL A 31 1.50 -28.62 -2.97
CA VAL A 31 1.53 -27.76 -4.16
C VAL A 31 2.16 -28.48 -5.36
N GLN A 32 3.18 -29.32 -5.13
CA GLN A 32 3.79 -30.12 -6.17
C GLN A 32 2.89 -31.30 -6.60
N ALA A 33 2.20 -31.96 -5.68
CA ALA A 33 1.24 -33.03 -5.98
C ALA A 33 0.03 -32.54 -6.80
N GLN A 34 -0.48 -31.33 -6.51
CA GLN A 34 -1.51 -30.72 -7.35
C GLN A 34 -1.02 -30.37 -8.76
N LYS A 35 0.29 -30.18 -8.95
CA LYS A 35 0.88 -29.96 -10.27
C LYS A 35 1.07 -31.24 -11.08
N SER A 36 1.18 -32.41 -10.43
CA SER A 36 1.38 -33.70 -11.11
C SER A 36 0.10 -34.39 -11.56
N ASP A 37 -1.05 -34.05 -10.96
CA ASP A 37 -2.34 -34.68 -11.31
C ASP A 37 -3.09 -33.96 -12.44
N HIS A 38 -2.56 -32.86 -12.97
CA HIS A 38 -2.90 -32.42 -14.32
C HIS A 38 -2.10 -33.18 -15.36
N SER A 39 -2.24 -34.52 -15.32
CA SER A 39 -1.97 -35.38 -16.44
C SER A 39 -3.03 -35.10 -17.50
N THR A 40 -2.59 -34.38 -18.52
CA THR A 40 -3.21 -34.03 -19.80
C THR A 40 -4.08 -35.16 -20.36
N SER A 41 -5.32 -35.25 -19.88
CA SER A 41 -6.37 -35.92 -20.61
C SER A 41 -6.74 -35.01 -21.77
N HIS A 42 -6.38 -35.44 -22.98
CA HIS A 42 -6.77 -34.88 -24.28
C HIS A 42 -8.31 -34.91 -24.42
N LEU A 43 -9.01 -34.09 -23.64
CA LEU A 43 -10.31 -33.58 -24.04
C LEU A 43 -10.01 -32.41 -24.95
N THR A 44 -10.20 -32.66 -26.25
CA THR A 44 -10.30 -31.65 -27.30
C THR A 44 -11.54 -30.81 -27.04
N ILE A 45 -11.51 -30.03 -25.96
CA ILE A 45 -12.35 -28.85 -25.84
C ILE A 45 -11.87 -27.97 -26.98
N PRO A 46 -12.75 -27.56 -27.91
CA PRO A 46 -12.37 -26.53 -28.88
C PRO A 46 -11.94 -25.33 -28.06
N VAL A 47 -10.62 -25.13 -27.95
CA VAL A 47 -10.04 -23.87 -27.57
C VAL A 47 -10.51 -22.95 -28.67
N GLN A 48 -11.66 -22.32 -28.44
CA GLN A 48 -11.93 -21.05 -29.07
C GLN A 48 -10.76 -20.18 -28.62
N ASP A 49 -9.77 -20.09 -29.51
CA ASP A 49 -8.86 -18.97 -29.63
C ASP A 49 -9.74 -17.72 -29.73
N HIS A 50 -10.32 -17.30 -28.61
CA HIS A 50 -10.63 -15.91 -28.36
C HIS A 50 -9.26 -15.24 -28.24
N ARG A 51 -8.64 -15.05 -29.41
CA ARG A 51 -7.73 -13.94 -29.66
C ARG A 51 -8.49 -12.71 -29.19
N PHE A 52 -8.26 -12.34 -27.94
CA PHE A 52 -8.63 -11.04 -27.39
C PHE A 52 -7.75 -10.03 -28.13
N SER A 53 -8.12 -9.77 -29.38
CA SER A 53 -7.49 -8.81 -30.31
C SER A 53 -8.16 -7.44 -30.23
N GLY A 54 -8.71 -7.09 -29.07
CA GLY A 54 -9.04 -5.73 -28.66
C GLY A 54 -8.72 -5.68 -27.16
N ASP A 55 -7.69 -4.99 -26.72
CA ASP A 55 -7.75 -3.55 -26.51
C ASP A 55 -6.36 -2.89 -26.54
N SER A 56 -5.56 -3.15 -27.58
CA SER A 56 -4.35 -2.34 -27.84
C SER A 56 -4.67 -0.88 -28.24
N SER A 57 -5.95 -0.51 -28.32
CA SER A 57 -6.41 0.85 -28.65
C SER A 57 -6.47 1.79 -27.45
N LEU A 58 -6.34 1.29 -26.21
CA LEU A 58 -6.36 2.16 -25.02
C LEU A 58 -5.03 2.89 -24.78
N SER A 59 -3.90 2.32 -25.21
CA SER A 59 -2.58 2.94 -25.10
C SER A 59 -2.44 4.18 -26.00
N SER A 60 -3.06 4.17 -27.19
CA SER A 60 -2.95 5.28 -28.15
C SER A 60 -3.78 6.51 -27.77
N ILE A 61 -4.84 6.36 -26.98
CA ILE A 61 -5.68 7.50 -26.55
C ILE A 61 -5.00 8.29 -25.41
N ARG A 62 -4.16 7.63 -24.59
CA ARG A 62 -3.46 8.30 -23.48
C ARG A 62 -2.27 9.16 -23.95
N ALA A 63 -1.69 8.89 -25.11
CA ALA A 63 -0.59 9.67 -25.68
C ALA A 63 -0.98 11.10 -26.10
N LEU A 64 -2.28 11.39 -26.23
CA LEU A 64 -2.79 12.73 -26.59
C LEU A 64 -3.21 13.57 -25.37
N ARG A 65 -3.02 13.05 -24.15
CA ARG A 65 -3.40 13.77 -22.94
C ARG A 65 -2.47 14.95 -22.71
N THR A 66 -3.05 16.08 -22.31
CA THR A 66 -2.27 17.23 -21.86
C THR A 66 -1.60 16.92 -20.53
N ASP A 67 -0.47 17.58 -20.21
CA ASP A 67 0.20 17.46 -18.90
C ASP A 67 -0.77 17.65 -17.72
N ALA A 68 -1.76 18.51 -17.90
CA ALA A 68 -2.81 18.77 -16.92
C ALA A 68 -3.71 17.54 -16.67
N GLU A 69 -3.97 16.73 -17.69
CA GLU A 69 -4.77 15.50 -17.61
C GLU A 69 -3.99 14.31 -17.05
N ILE A 70 -2.68 14.26 -17.30
CA ILE A 70 -1.81 13.19 -16.77
C ILE A 70 -1.63 13.34 -15.26
N GLY A 71 -1.38 14.58 -14.80
CA GLY A 71 -1.06 14.87 -13.40
C GLY A 71 0.37 14.49 -13.01
N ASP A 72 0.61 14.39 -11.70
CA ASP A 72 1.92 14.07 -11.10
C ASP A 72 1.98 12.65 -10.54
N GLY A 73 0.84 12.00 -10.35
CA GLY A 73 0.74 10.63 -9.89
C GLY A 73 -0.70 10.17 -9.88
N LEU A 74 -0.94 9.02 -9.26
CA LEU A 74 -2.29 8.54 -9.02
C LEU A 74 -2.38 7.77 -7.72
N TRP A 75 -3.60 7.62 -7.21
CA TRP A 75 -3.90 6.65 -6.16
C TRP A 75 -5.21 5.90 -6.43
N ILE A 76 -5.24 4.63 -6.03
CA ILE A 76 -6.37 3.72 -6.18
C ILE A 76 -7.09 3.62 -4.83
N CYS A 77 -8.36 3.99 -4.82
CA CYS A 77 -9.18 3.90 -3.61
C CYS A 77 -9.32 2.45 -3.15
N CYS A 78 -9.03 2.18 -1.88
CA CYS A 78 -9.15 0.83 -1.31
C CYS A 78 -10.59 0.30 -1.32
N HIS A 79 -11.60 1.18 -1.33
CA HIS A 79 -13.01 0.80 -1.28
C HIS A 79 -13.61 0.56 -2.68
N CYS A 80 -13.69 1.59 -3.52
CA CYS A 80 -14.37 1.50 -4.82
C CYS A 80 -13.42 1.25 -6.02
N ARG A 81 -12.12 1.13 -5.75
CA ARG A 81 -11.05 0.90 -6.74
C ARG A 81 -10.95 1.97 -7.83
N HIS A 82 -11.55 3.13 -7.62
CA HIS A 82 -11.42 4.25 -8.54
C HIS A 82 -9.99 4.81 -8.50
N GLU A 83 -9.47 5.11 -9.68
CA GLU A 83 -8.21 5.81 -9.91
C GLU A 83 -8.43 7.31 -9.70
N ASN A 84 -7.59 7.95 -8.91
CA ASN A 84 -7.67 9.37 -8.61
C ASN A 84 -6.33 10.00 -8.97
N ILE A 85 -6.35 11.02 -9.82
CA ILE A 85 -5.15 11.69 -10.28
C ILE A 85 -4.61 12.62 -9.19
N LEU A 86 -3.32 12.54 -8.92
CA LEU A 86 -2.62 13.41 -7.99
C LEU A 86 -2.00 14.59 -8.73
N ARG A 87 -2.16 15.79 -8.18
CA ARG A 87 -1.50 17.00 -8.68
C ARG A 87 -0.73 17.65 -7.53
N HIS A 88 0.55 17.92 -7.76
CA HIS A 88 1.42 18.52 -6.77
C HIS A 88 1.42 20.03 -6.87
N TYR A 89 1.07 20.70 -5.78
CA TYR A 89 1.04 22.14 -5.66
C TYR A 89 2.17 22.63 -4.74
N LYS A 90 2.73 23.80 -5.07
CA LYS A 90 3.65 24.50 -4.18
C LYS A 90 2.90 25.08 -2.98
N GLY A 91 3.57 25.13 -1.82
CA GLY A 91 3.01 25.72 -0.60
C GLY A 91 2.47 24.70 0.40
N ARG A 92 1.54 25.17 1.25
CA ARG A 92 1.09 24.48 2.47
C ARG A 92 0.25 23.22 2.21
N PHE A 93 -0.44 23.14 1.07
CA PHE A 93 -1.38 22.05 0.76
C PHE A 93 -0.94 21.30 -0.51
N PRO A 94 0.04 20.38 -0.41
CA PRO A 94 0.75 19.83 -1.57
C PRO A 94 -0.13 19.08 -2.56
N PHE A 95 -1.29 18.55 -2.15
CA PHE A 95 -2.20 17.80 -3.02
C PHE A 95 -3.65 18.25 -2.88
N GLN A 96 -3.90 19.38 -2.23
CA GLN A 96 -5.25 19.85 -1.89
C GLN A 96 -6.07 18.72 -1.21
N TYR A 97 -7.30 18.47 -1.66
CA TYR A 97 -8.22 17.47 -1.10
C TYR A 97 -7.99 16.09 -1.73
N LEU A 98 -7.55 15.14 -0.90
CA LEU A 98 -7.33 13.75 -1.27
C LEU A 98 -8.57 12.91 -0.93
N ARG A 99 -9.64 13.15 -1.68
CA ARG A 99 -10.92 12.40 -1.59
C ARG A 99 -11.11 11.60 -2.87
N CYS A 100 -11.70 10.43 -2.75
CA CYS A 100 -11.99 9.63 -3.92
C CYS A 100 -13.14 10.28 -4.72
N ASP A 101 -12.93 10.54 -6.01
CA ASP A 101 -13.92 11.20 -6.86
C ASP A 101 -15.21 10.37 -7.07
N ARG A 102 -15.16 9.06 -6.78
CA ARG A 102 -16.29 8.14 -6.91
C ARG A 102 -17.05 7.88 -5.62
N CYS A 103 -16.38 7.55 -4.52
CA CYS A 103 -17.03 7.18 -3.26
C CYS A 103 -16.81 8.20 -2.13
N ASN A 104 -16.12 9.31 -2.41
CA ASN A 104 -15.88 10.42 -1.51
C ASN A 104 -15.06 10.08 -0.24
N ARG A 105 -14.52 8.86 -0.16
CA ARG A 105 -13.65 8.40 0.94
C ARG A 105 -12.30 9.11 0.87
N THR A 106 -11.81 9.59 2.01
CA THR A 106 -10.47 10.17 2.14
C THR A 106 -9.38 9.13 1.91
N LEU A 107 -8.25 9.54 1.33
CA LEU A 107 -7.05 8.72 1.23
C LEU A 107 -6.64 8.18 2.61
N CYS A 108 -6.55 6.86 2.73
CA CYS A 108 -6.13 6.17 3.95
C CYS A 108 -4.92 5.26 3.68
N PRO A 109 -4.27 4.71 4.73
CA PRO A 109 -3.09 3.86 4.58
C PRO A 109 -3.31 2.56 3.76
N GLU A 110 -4.56 2.13 3.58
CA GLU A 110 -4.91 0.94 2.77
C GLU A 110 -5.04 1.26 1.27
N CYS A 111 -5.03 2.54 0.90
CA CYS A 111 -5.06 2.94 -0.50
C CYS A 111 -3.67 2.81 -1.11
N HIS A 112 -3.63 2.44 -2.39
CA HIS A 112 -2.38 2.30 -3.14
C HIS A 112 -2.11 3.59 -3.89
N ALA A 113 -0.91 4.14 -3.80
CA ALA A 113 -0.53 5.35 -4.50
C ALA A 113 0.81 5.15 -5.23
N SER A 114 1.00 5.86 -6.35
CA SER A 114 2.27 5.86 -7.06
C SER A 114 3.39 6.44 -6.18
N GLU A 115 4.63 6.39 -6.67
CA GLU A 115 5.84 6.79 -5.94
C GLU A 115 5.82 8.23 -5.43
N ILE A 116 4.88 9.06 -5.89
CA ILE A 116 4.69 10.42 -5.39
C ILE A 116 4.18 10.47 -3.94
N LEU A 117 3.43 9.46 -3.48
CA LEU A 117 2.91 9.38 -2.11
C LEU A 117 3.25 8.01 -1.52
N SER A 118 4.20 7.97 -0.60
CA SER A 118 4.55 6.75 0.12
C SER A 118 4.12 6.85 1.58
N PRO A 119 3.34 5.91 2.14
CA PRO A 119 2.97 5.93 3.54
C PRO A 119 4.18 5.97 4.47
N LEU A 120 4.11 6.77 5.53
CA LEU A 120 5.13 6.81 6.58
C LEU A 120 4.71 5.94 7.76
N PRO A 121 5.58 5.03 8.23
CA PRO A 121 5.41 4.35 9.49
C PRO A 121 5.04 5.28 10.65
N TYR A 122 4.13 4.80 11.50
CA TYR A 122 3.78 5.50 12.74
C TYR A 122 5.03 5.68 13.62
N GLY A 123 5.16 6.86 14.24
CA GLY A 123 6.30 7.21 15.08
C GLY A 123 7.55 7.70 14.33
N MET A 124 7.58 7.66 13.00
CA MET A 124 8.65 8.33 12.26
C MET A 124 8.48 9.85 12.34
N ILE A 125 9.43 10.50 13.01
CA ILE A 125 9.44 11.94 13.24
C ILE A 125 10.72 12.63 12.76
N CYS A 126 11.79 11.89 12.43
CA CYS A 126 13.04 12.49 11.96
C CYS A 126 13.16 12.34 10.45
N ALA A 127 13.56 13.40 9.76
CA ALA A 127 13.81 13.38 8.33
C ALA A 127 15.01 14.26 7.95
N PRO A 128 15.74 13.95 6.87
CA PRO A 128 16.81 14.81 6.40
C PRO A 128 16.31 16.23 6.13
N ARG A 129 17.03 17.23 6.63
CA ARG A 129 16.72 18.63 6.36
C ARG A 129 16.82 18.89 4.85
N PRO A 130 15.81 19.50 4.20
CA PRO A 130 15.91 19.82 2.79
C PRO A 130 17.08 20.77 2.54
N ALA A 131 17.77 20.58 1.41
CA ALA A 131 18.78 21.53 0.96
C ALA A 131 18.18 22.94 0.83
N GLY A 132 18.96 23.97 1.16
CA GLY A 132 18.50 25.34 1.35
C GLY A 132 17.48 25.81 0.29
N GLY A 133 16.31 26.24 0.77
CA GLY A 133 15.22 26.77 -0.07
C GLY A 133 14.28 25.73 -0.67
N ARG A 134 14.49 24.42 -0.46
CA ARG A 134 13.54 23.38 -0.91
C ARG A 134 12.45 23.12 0.13
N ASP A 135 11.23 22.87 -0.37
CA ASP A 135 10.11 22.48 0.47
C ASP A 135 10.34 21.12 1.15
N VAL A 136 9.79 20.97 2.36
CA VAL A 136 9.74 19.71 3.09
C VAL A 136 8.92 18.69 2.30
N ARG A 137 9.47 17.49 2.09
CA ARG A 137 8.84 16.42 1.29
C ARG A 137 8.00 15.45 2.11
N TYR A 138 7.24 16.00 3.06
CA TYR A 138 6.40 15.22 3.95
C TYR A 138 5.07 15.94 4.11
N CYS A 139 3.99 15.18 4.16
CA CYS A 139 2.66 15.71 4.43
C CYS A 139 1.85 14.76 5.29
N HIS A 140 0.82 15.28 5.93
CA HIS A 140 -0.25 14.50 6.55
C HIS A 140 -1.60 14.91 5.94
N VAL A 141 -2.61 14.05 6.06
CA VAL A 141 -3.92 14.26 5.41
C VAL A 141 -5.00 14.30 6.49
N CYS A 142 -5.80 15.37 6.50
CA CYS A 142 -6.91 15.49 7.43
C CYS A 142 -7.88 14.31 7.27
N SER A 143 -8.06 13.51 8.32
CA SER A 143 -8.93 12.33 8.30
C SER A 143 -10.41 12.68 8.04
N ALA A 144 -10.83 13.89 8.42
CA ALA A 144 -12.22 14.35 8.26
C ALA A 144 -12.55 14.82 6.84
N CYS A 145 -11.75 15.71 6.25
CA CYS A 145 -12.06 16.32 4.94
C CYS A 145 -11.10 15.94 3.81
N GLY A 146 -9.97 15.31 4.11
CA GLY A 146 -8.96 14.93 3.13
C GLY A 146 -8.02 16.04 2.67
N LEU A 147 -8.07 17.25 3.25
CA LEU A 147 -7.10 18.29 2.94
C LEU A 147 -5.69 17.83 3.36
N SER A 148 -4.76 17.82 2.41
CA SER A 148 -3.35 17.54 2.65
C SER A 148 -2.65 18.76 3.22
N HIS A 149 -1.81 18.57 4.23
CA HIS A 149 -1.03 19.60 4.89
C HIS A 149 0.45 19.21 4.85
N ARG A 150 1.31 20.10 4.40
CA ARG A 150 2.76 19.89 4.42
C ARG A 150 3.26 19.91 5.87
N ALA A 151 4.16 19.00 6.21
CA ALA A 151 4.81 18.98 7.50
C ALA A 151 5.74 20.19 7.65
N GLU A 152 5.86 20.70 8.86
CA GLU A 152 6.83 21.73 9.21
C GLU A 152 8.11 21.07 9.74
N MET A 153 9.26 21.65 9.44
CA MET A 153 10.54 21.15 9.94
C MET A 153 10.92 21.95 11.18
N GLY A 154 10.85 21.31 12.35
CA GLY A 154 11.28 21.88 13.61
C GLY A 154 12.79 21.91 13.78
N GLU A 155 13.22 22.21 15.00
CA GLU A 155 14.61 22.10 15.41
C GLU A 155 15.08 20.63 15.35
N GLY A 156 16.36 20.41 15.02
CA GLY A 156 16.94 19.06 15.05
C GLY A 156 16.45 18.09 13.98
N ALA A 157 15.90 18.60 12.85
CA ALA A 157 15.40 17.77 11.74
C ALA A 157 14.19 16.88 12.10
N VAL A 158 13.41 17.35 13.08
CA VAL A 158 12.15 16.74 13.48
C VAL A 158 11.01 17.32 12.64
N LEU A 159 10.19 16.45 12.08
CA LEU A 159 8.94 16.77 11.40
C LEU A 159 7.85 17.03 12.45
N ASP A 160 7.23 18.20 12.39
CA ASP A 160 6.07 18.53 13.21
C ASP A 160 4.78 18.19 12.46
N PHE A 161 3.98 17.32 13.07
CA PHE A 161 2.66 16.89 12.62
C PHE A 161 1.56 17.17 13.66
N TYR A 162 1.92 17.75 14.82
CA TYR A 162 1.06 17.89 15.99
C TYR A 162 0.48 19.30 16.07
N GLY A 163 -0.70 19.43 16.69
CA GLY A 163 -1.32 20.75 16.93
C GLY A 163 -1.77 21.48 15.65
N VAL A 164 -1.76 20.81 14.49
CA VAL A 164 -2.19 21.39 13.22
C VAL A 164 -3.72 21.39 13.16
N THR A 165 -4.31 22.58 13.04
CA THR A 165 -5.75 22.74 12.74
C THR A 165 -5.98 22.72 11.23
N CYS A 166 -6.91 21.87 10.78
CA CYS A 166 -7.27 21.78 9.37
C CYS A 166 -7.88 23.09 8.88
N ALA A 167 -7.31 23.68 7.82
CA ALA A 167 -7.84 24.91 7.24
C ALA A 167 -9.19 24.70 6.53
N GLY A 168 -9.49 23.45 6.12
CA GLY A 168 -10.73 23.12 5.43
C GLY A 168 -11.91 22.90 6.36
N CYS A 169 -11.73 22.14 7.45
CA CYS A 169 -12.84 21.72 8.33
C CYS A 169 -12.66 22.07 9.81
N GLY A 170 -11.55 22.71 10.20
CA GLY A 170 -11.27 23.11 11.59
C GLY A 170 -10.89 21.96 12.53
N THR A 171 -10.87 20.70 12.08
CA THR A 171 -10.43 19.56 12.89
C THR A 171 -8.94 19.67 13.20
N SER A 172 -8.56 19.46 14.46
CA SER A 172 -7.15 19.45 14.88
C SER A 172 -6.53 18.06 14.81
N SER A 173 -5.27 17.99 14.40
CA SER A 173 -4.43 16.78 14.43
C SER A 173 -3.71 16.65 15.76
N TYR A 174 -3.79 15.46 16.36
CA TYR A 174 -2.94 15.07 17.50
C TYR A 174 -1.91 14.01 17.08
N GLY A 175 -1.53 14.03 15.80
CA GLY A 175 -0.62 13.07 15.19
C GLY A 175 -1.29 11.78 14.70
N ASP A 176 -2.61 11.72 14.74
CA ASP A 176 -3.47 10.61 14.30
C ASP A 176 -3.73 10.61 12.78
N TRP A 177 -3.46 11.73 12.11
CA TRP A 177 -3.65 11.84 10.66
C TRP A 177 -2.63 10.97 9.90
N PRO A 178 -3.04 10.30 8.81
CA PRO A 178 -2.14 9.51 7.99
C PRO A 178 -1.07 10.40 7.36
N ARG A 179 0.17 9.91 7.40
CA ARG A 179 1.39 10.65 7.04
C ARG A 179 2.03 10.01 5.81
N TYR A 180 2.57 10.84 4.93
CA TYR A 180 3.12 10.42 3.65
C TYR A 180 4.41 11.18 3.34
N HIS A 181 5.36 10.48 2.73
CA HIS A 181 6.49 11.07 2.04
C HIS A 181 6.06 11.48 0.63
N ILE A 182 6.48 12.68 0.23
CA ILE A 182 6.26 13.24 -1.10
C ILE A 182 7.45 12.85 -1.98
N GLY A 183 7.27 11.79 -2.76
CA GLY A 183 8.33 11.24 -3.61
C GLY A 183 8.52 11.98 -4.94
N ASN A 184 9.00 11.24 -5.93
CA ASN A 184 9.29 11.76 -7.27
C ASN A 184 8.13 11.40 -8.22
N ASN A 185 7.71 12.36 -9.06
CA ASN A 185 6.67 12.16 -10.08
C ASN A 185 7.24 11.64 -11.41
N GLU A 186 8.55 11.72 -11.62
CA GLU A 186 9.20 11.33 -12.88
C GLU A 186 8.88 9.91 -13.37
N PRO A 187 8.87 8.86 -12.52
CA PRO A 187 8.51 7.51 -12.99
C PRO A 187 7.10 7.46 -13.58
N TYR A 188 6.14 8.10 -12.90
CA TYR A 188 4.76 8.17 -13.35
C TYR A 188 4.62 9.00 -14.63
N ARG A 189 5.23 10.18 -14.71
CA ARG A 189 5.15 11.04 -15.90
C ARG A 189 5.78 10.40 -17.14
N ARG A 190 6.83 9.61 -16.95
CA ARG A 190 7.49 8.88 -18.04
C ARG A 190 6.60 7.79 -18.61
N ASP A 191 5.95 7.02 -17.74
CA ASP A 191 5.10 5.90 -18.13
C ASP A 191 3.95 5.70 -17.11
N PRO A 192 2.81 6.40 -17.32
CA PRO A 192 1.64 6.28 -16.45
C PRO A 192 1.06 4.87 -16.47
N ASP A 193 1.13 4.18 -17.61
CA ASP A 193 0.55 2.86 -17.80
C ASP A 193 1.35 1.78 -17.05
N ALA A 194 2.69 1.83 -17.15
CA ALA A 194 3.56 0.95 -16.36
C ALA A 194 3.40 1.20 -14.85
N THR A 195 3.25 2.46 -14.44
CA THR A 195 3.01 2.80 -13.02
C THR A 195 1.67 2.27 -12.53
N PHE A 196 0.63 2.34 -13.37
CA PHE A 196 -0.67 1.76 -13.07
C PHE A 196 -0.59 0.23 -12.94
N ALA A 197 0.03 -0.46 -13.90
CA ALA A 197 0.22 -1.90 -13.86
C ALA A 197 0.93 -2.32 -12.56
N LYS A 198 2.01 -1.61 -12.19
CA LYS A 198 2.73 -1.84 -10.93
C LYS A 198 1.84 -1.67 -9.69
N LEU A 199 0.93 -0.71 -9.67
CA LEU A 199 -0.01 -0.53 -8.54
C LEU A 199 -1.05 -1.64 -8.45
N VAL A 200 -1.49 -2.16 -9.60
CA VAL A 200 -2.38 -3.34 -9.65
C VAL A 200 -1.66 -4.57 -9.10
N ASP A 201 -0.40 -4.78 -9.49
CA ASP A 201 0.42 -5.89 -9.00
C ASP A 201 0.66 -5.79 -7.48
N GLN A 202 1.06 -4.61 -6.99
CA GLN A 202 1.24 -4.36 -5.55
C GLN A 202 -0.02 -4.67 -4.73
N LYS A 203 -1.18 -4.31 -5.27
CA LYS A 203 -2.46 -4.60 -4.65
C LYS A 203 -2.75 -6.10 -4.62
N ALA A 204 -2.42 -6.83 -5.69
CA ALA A 204 -2.57 -8.28 -5.73
C ALA A 204 -1.67 -8.95 -4.69
N ASP A 205 -0.42 -8.51 -4.58
CA ASP A 205 0.55 -8.98 -3.58
C ASP A 205 0.08 -8.72 -2.14
N ASP A 206 -0.44 -7.51 -1.87
CA ASP A 206 -0.98 -7.16 -0.56
C ASP A 206 -2.22 -8.01 -0.21
N ALA A 207 -3.11 -8.24 -1.17
CA ALA A 207 -4.27 -9.10 -0.97
C ALA A 207 -3.85 -10.56 -0.69
N ALA A 208 -2.87 -11.08 -1.42
CA ALA A 208 -2.31 -12.41 -1.18
C ALA A 208 -1.68 -12.52 0.21
N ARG A 209 -0.94 -11.49 0.64
CA ARG A 209 -0.34 -11.44 1.99
C ARG A 209 -1.40 -11.45 3.09
N VAL A 210 -2.46 -10.66 2.94
CA VAL A 210 -3.58 -10.64 3.91
C VAL A 210 -4.30 -11.98 3.96
N ALA A 211 -4.59 -12.59 2.81
CA ALA A 211 -5.21 -13.92 2.74
C ALA A 211 -4.36 -14.98 3.43
N PHE A 212 -3.04 -14.97 3.19
CA PHE A 212 -2.11 -15.90 3.81
C PHE A 212 -2.06 -15.73 5.34
N HIS A 213 -1.98 -14.49 5.84
CA HIS A 213 -2.04 -14.23 7.28
C HIS A 213 -3.36 -14.69 7.91
N TRP A 214 -4.47 -14.54 7.19
CA TRP A 214 -5.77 -14.99 7.68
C TRP A 214 -5.82 -16.51 7.83
N VAL A 215 -5.29 -17.27 6.87
CA VAL A 215 -5.21 -18.74 6.94
C VAL A 215 -4.38 -19.18 8.15
N ILE A 216 -3.22 -18.56 8.38
CA ILE A 216 -2.36 -18.87 9.54
C ILE A 216 -3.06 -18.56 10.86
N ALA A 217 -3.77 -17.44 10.94
CA ALA A 217 -4.43 -17.01 12.16
C ALA A 217 -5.71 -17.82 12.49
N ASN A 218 -6.28 -18.54 11.52
CA ASN A 218 -7.56 -19.25 11.65
C ASN A 218 -7.47 -20.72 11.18
N PRO A 219 -6.64 -21.57 11.79
CA PRO A 219 -6.45 -22.95 11.35
C PRO A 219 -7.72 -23.81 11.45
N GLU A 220 -8.67 -23.43 12.32
CA GLU A 220 -9.94 -24.14 12.53
C GLU A 220 -10.99 -23.87 11.44
N SER A 221 -10.73 -22.91 10.55
CA SER A 221 -11.65 -22.60 9.44
C SER A 221 -11.70 -23.72 8.39
N GLU A 222 -10.68 -24.57 8.29
CA GLU A 222 -10.63 -25.67 7.32
C GLU A 222 -11.46 -26.89 7.77
N SER A 223 -11.55 -27.18 9.08
CA SER A 223 -12.21 -28.39 9.59
C SER A 223 -13.74 -28.38 9.51
N ASN A 224 -14.37 -27.22 9.32
CA ASN A 224 -15.83 -27.09 9.25
C ASN A 224 -16.39 -27.20 7.82
N SER A 225 -15.55 -27.44 6.81
CA SER A 225 -15.97 -27.56 5.41
C SER A 225 -16.25 -29.00 4.94
N ALA A 226 -16.12 -29.99 5.83
CA ALA A 226 -16.18 -31.42 5.50
C ALA A 226 -17.49 -32.14 5.90
N PHE A 227 -18.60 -31.41 6.08
CA PHE A 227 -19.92 -31.98 6.39
C PHE A 227 -20.99 -31.56 5.38
#